data_AF-A0A8B7Y676-F1
#
_entry.id   AF-A0A8B7Y676-F1
#
_cell.length_a   1.000
_cell.length_b   1.000
_cell.length_c   1.000
_cell.angle_alpha   90.00
_cell.angle_beta   90.00
_cell.angle_gamma   90.00
#
_symmetry.space_group_name_H-M   'P 1'
#
loop_
_entity.id
_entity.type
_entity.pdbx_description
1 polymer ?
#
loop_
_entity_poly.entity_id
_entity_poly.type
_entity_poly.pdbx_seq_one_letter_code
_entity_poly.pdbx_strand_id
1 'polypeptide(L)'
;MSVILADCQIKDKVIQVSLTLNATFDRIMQNRERFTGKLKHFLAMKFGLSANAMRDFKFRKGSVIVEFKVSSDGVTDIDEAVNMMETEVAAGGFSFEFDGENLQAAHDSFKSNPYEVSPPTTKPPRNDLVVYIVIGVVLAIVVIIIFVSLIYCVSKSKKEAAKKQKSENLEFRDYDGGYDNKNYKA
;
A
#
# COMPACT_ATOMS: atom_id res chain seq x y z
N MET A 1 2.11 -44.16 4.84
CA MET A 1 2.60 -43.76 6.18
C MET A 1 2.84 -42.26 6.09
N SER A 2 1.87 -41.45 6.51
CA SER A 2 1.94 -39.99 6.37
C SER A 2 2.60 -39.42 7.61
N VAL A 3 3.79 -38.85 7.45
CA VAL A 3 4.47 -38.11 8.51
C VAL A 3 3.76 -36.76 8.63
N ILE A 4 2.97 -36.60 9.70
CA ILE A 4 2.42 -35.29 10.08
C ILE A 4 3.60 -34.53 10.66
N LEU A 5 4.22 -33.66 9.85
CA LEU A 5 5.13 -32.64 10.35
C LEU A 5 4.28 -31.72 11.21
N ALA A 6 4.43 -31.83 12.54
CA ALA A 6 3.92 -30.83 13.45
C ALA A 6 4.59 -29.52 13.06
N ASP A 7 3.83 -28.58 12.49
CA ASP A 7 4.28 -27.22 12.27
C ASP A 7 4.66 -26.65 13.64
N CYS A 8 5.95 -26.68 13.93
CA CYS A 8 6.51 -26.00 15.09
C CYS A 8 6.35 -24.52 14.79
N GLN A 9 5.25 -23.93 15.29
CA GLN A 9 5.05 -22.49 15.32
C GLN A 9 6.08 -21.92 16.29
N ILE A 10 7.34 -21.83 15.84
CA ILE A 10 8.38 -21.09 16.55
C ILE A 10 7.87 -19.66 16.56
N LYS A 11 7.36 -19.22 17.71
CA LYS A 11 6.97 -17.83 17.90
C LYS A 11 8.23 -17.00 17.75
N ASP A 12 8.34 -16.29 16.63
CA ASP A 12 9.42 -15.35 16.40
C ASP A 12 9.36 -14.26 17.47
N LYS A 13 10.28 -14.34 18.42
CA LYS A 13 10.44 -13.31 19.44
C LYS A 13 11.21 -12.16 18.80
N VAL A 14 10.64 -10.96 18.88
CA VAL A 14 11.28 -9.75 18.39
C VAL A 14 11.42 -8.75 19.51
N ILE A 15 12.64 -8.31 19.80
CA ILE A 15 12.90 -7.25 20.77
C ILE A 15 13.31 -6.00 20.03
N GLN A 16 12.60 -4.89 20.28
CA GLN A 16 13.02 -3.58 19.81
C GLN A 16 13.99 -2.98 20.82
N VAL A 17 15.21 -2.69 20.38
CA VAL A 17 16.26 -2.07 21.19
C VAL A 17 16.45 -0.64 20.69
N SER A 18 16.62 0.29 21.63
CA SER A 18 16.93 1.70 21.38
C SER A 18 18.07 2.15 22.29
N LEU A 19 19.06 2.84 21.74
CA LEU A 19 20.15 3.45 22.50
C LEU A 19 20.60 4.76 21.85
N THR A 20 21.14 5.68 22.63
CA THR A 20 21.66 6.98 22.17
C THR A 20 23.17 6.95 22.12
N LEU A 21 23.75 7.24 20.95
CA LEU A 21 25.19 7.44 20.79
C LEU A 21 25.54 8.93 20.76
N ASN A 22 26.66 9.28 21.39
CA ASN A 22 27.29 10.60 21.26
C ASN A 22 28.00 10.68 19.90
N ALA A 23 27.22 11.01 18.86
CA ALA A 23 27.69 11.09 17.48
C ALA A 23 26.95 12.21 16.73
N THR A 24 27.58 12.74 15.68
CA THR A 24 26.93 13.74 14.81
C THR A 24 26.02 13.07 13.79
N PHE A 25 24.72 13.36 13.83
CA PHE A 25 23.71 12.75 12.95
C PHE A 25 24.05 12.85 11.46
N ASP A 26 24.48 14.02 10.98
CA ASP A 26 24.77 14.25 9.56
C ASP A 26 25.90 13.33 9.04
N ARG A 27 26.94 13.10 9.85
CA ARG A 27 28.05 12.19 9.54
C ARG A 27 27.57 10.74 9.41
N ILE A 28 26.73 10.30 10.35
CA ILE A 28 26.16 8.95 10.33
C ILE A 28 25.27 8.77 9.11
N MET A 29 24.45 9.78 8.78
CA MET A 29 23.56 9.70 7.64
C MET A 29 24.28 9.65 6.29
N GLN A 30 25.39 10.38 6.13
CA GLN A 30 26.23 10.29 4.93
C GLN A 30 26.84 8.89 4.74
N ASN A 31 27.11 8.16 5.83
CA ASN A 31 27.74 6.84 5.81
C ASN A 31 26.83 5.74 6.36
N ARG A 32 25.51 5.88 6.21
CA ARG A 32 24.50 5.08 6.93
C ARG A 32 24.71 3.56 6.79
N GLU A 33 24.94 3.07 5.57
CA GLU A 33 25.10 1.64 5.31
C GLU A 33 26.37 1.09 5.97
N ARG A 34 27.48 1.81 5.81
CA ARG A 34 28.77 1.45 6.42
C ARG A 34 28.72 1.49 7.95
N PHE A 35 28.07 2.50 8.50
CA PHE A 35 27.81 2.60 9.93
C PHE A 35 26.98 1.43 10.44
N THR A 36 25.85 1.15 9.78
CA THR A 36 24.96 0.04 10.13
C THR A 36 25.70 -1.30 10.06
N GLY A 37 26.50 -1.53 9.01
CA GLY A 37 27.29 -2.75 8.86
C GLY A 37 28.33 -2.94 9.96
N LYS A 38 29.09 -1.88 10.29
CA LYS A 38 30.07 -1.91 11.39
C LYS A 38 29.40 -2.11 12.75
N LEU A 39 28.28 -1.42 12.99
CA LEU A 39 27.53 -1.56 14.24
C LEU A 39 26.97 -2.98 14.39
N LYS A 40 26.38 -3.56 13.33
CA LYS A 40 25.94 -4.96 13.34
C LYS A 40 27.09 -5.91 13.66
N HIS A 41 28.24 -5.74 13.01
CA HIS A 41 29.39 -6.59 13.27
C HIS A 41 29.89 -6.46 14.71
N PHE A 42 29.95 -5.24 15.24
CA PHE A 42 30.32 -4.99 16.63
C PHE A 42 29.35 -5.66 17.60
N LEU A 43 28.03 -5.48 17.42
CA LEU A 43 27.01 -6.10 18.26
C LEU A 43 27.06 -7.63 18.18
N ALA A 44 27.36 -8.18 17.00
CA ALA A 44 27.53 -9.62 16.80
C ALA A 44 28.73 -10.18 17.56
N MET A 45 29.88 -9.52 17.45
CA MET A 45 31.10 -9.93 18.13
C MET A 45 30.99 -9.79 19.65
N LYS A 46 30.37 -8.71 20.13
CA LYS A 46 30.35 -8.36 21.55
C LYS A 46 29.25 -9.07 22.33
N PHE A 47 28.06 -9.22 21.75
CA PHE A 47 26.88 -9.77 22.43
C PHE A 47 26.38 -11.08 21.81
N GLY A 48 27.10 -11.66 20.85
CA GLY A 48 26.71 -12.91 20.19
C GLY A 48 25.46 -12.80 19.30
N LEU A 49 25.04 -11.58 18.93
CA LEU A 49 23.85 -11.36 18.11
C LEU A 49 24.14 -11.60 16.62
N SER A 50 23.39 -12.47 15.95
CA SER A 50 23.55 -12.63 14.49
C SER A 50 23.32 -11.31 13.74
N ALA A 51 24.20 -10.97 12.78
CA ALA A 51 24.04 -9.78 11.94
C ALA A 51 22.73 -9.77 11.12
N ASN A 52 22.19 -10.97 10.86
CA ASN A 52 20.92 -11.18 10.16
C ASN A 52 19.71 -11.06 11.09
N ALA A 53 19.89 -11.31 12.39
CA ALA A 53 18.87 -11.13 13.41
C ALA A 53 18.55 -9.65 13.65
N MET A 54 19.53 -8.76 13.44
CA MET A 54 19.36 -7.32 13.61
C MET A 54 18.79 -6.66 12.34
N ARG A 55 17.58 -6.10 12.42
CA ARG A 55 16.87 -5.49 11.28
C ARG A 55 16.22 -4.15 11.67
N ASP A 56 15.65 -3.47 10.67
CA ASP A 56 14.89 -2.22 10.83
C ASP A 56 15.64 -1.08 11.52
N PHE A 57 16.92 -0.87 11.19
CA PHE A 57 17.73 0.22 11.73
C PHE A 57 17.13 1.60 11.39
N LYS A 58 16.69 2.32 12.42
CA LYS A 58 16.23 3.71 12.32
C LYS A 58 17.18 4.63 13.07
N PHE A 59 17.39 5.81 12.50
CA PHE A 59 18.21 6.88 13.05
C PHE A 59 17.35 8.13 13.17
N ARG A 60 17.34 8.76 14.35
CA ARG A 60 16.61 10.03 14.59
C ARG A 60 17.58 11.19 14.80
N LYS A 61 17.18 12.39 14.36
CA LYS A 61 17.97 13.62 14.50
C LYS A 61 18.00 14.07 15.96
N GLY A 62 19.17 14.53 16.42
CA GLY A 62 19.50 14.79 17.82
C GLY A 62 20.71 13.96 18.21
N SER A 63 20.69 13.39 19.41
CA SER A 63 21.46 12.21 19.74
C SER A 63 21.19 11.09 18.72
N VAL A 64 22.20 10.37 18.24
CA VAL A 64 21.99 9.27 17.28
C VAL A 64 21.29 8.13 18.01
N ILE A 65 19.96 8.15 18.00
CA ILE A 65 19.12 7.09 18.53
C ILE A 65 19.12 5.99 17.49
N VAL A 66 19.72 4.85 17.83
CA VAL A 66 19.71 3.66 17.00
C VAL A 66 18.59 2.75 17.49
N GLU A 67 17.53 2.64 16.70
CA GLU A 67 16.48 1.64 16.94
C GLU A 67 16.68 0.46 16.01
N PHE A 68 16.69 -0.76 16.54
CA PHE A 68 16.72 -1.98 15.72
C PHE A 68 15.90 -3.08 16.38
N LYS A 69 15.49 -4.05 15.55
CA LYS A 69 14.78 -5.25 15.99
C LYS A 69 15.72 -6.45 15.97
N VAL A 70 15.67 -7.28 16.99
CA VAL A 70 16.42 -8.54 17.07
C VAL A 70 15.42 -9.70 17.02
N SER A 71 15.56 -10.59 16.02
CA SER A 71 14.74 -11.80 15.85
C SER A 71 15.46 -13.06 16.32
N SER A 72 14.73 -14.09 16.76
CA SER A 72 15.24 -15.40 17.23
C SER A 72 15.96 -16.23 16.15
N ASP A 73 15.95 -15.78 14.90
CA ASP A 73 16.65 -16.40 13.79
C ASP A 73 18.17 -16.50 14.03
N GLY A 74 18.62 -17.70 14.45
CA GLY A 74 20.03 -18.02 14.68
C GLY A 74 20.61 -17.50 15.99
N VAL A 75 19.77 -17.12 16.98
CA VAL A 75 20.23 -16.68 18.31
C VAL A 75 19.54 -17.50 19.40
N THR A 76 20.33 -18.19 20.21
CA THR A 76 19.83 -19.11 21.26
C THR A 76 19.19 -18.37 22.43
N ASP A 77 19.73 -17.20 22.80
CA ASP A 77 19.23 -16.42 23.94
C ASP A 77 19.30 -14.90 23.67
N ILE A 78 18.23 -14.37 23.07
CA ILE A 78 18.14 -12.93 22.79
C ILE A 78 18.01 -12.15 24.10
N ASP A 79 17.32 -12.69 25.10
CA ASP A 79 17.10 -11.99 26.36
C ASP A 79 18.41 -11.79 27.09
N GLU A 80 19.27 -12.81 27.15
CA GLU A 80 20.61 -12.70 27.72
C GLU A 80 21.43 -11.62 26.99
N ALA A 81 21.47 -11.65 25.65
CA ALA A 81 22.22 -10.67 24.87
C ALA A 81 21.72 -9.22 25.08
N VAL A 82 20.40 -9.02 25.16
CA VAL A 82 19.79 -7.72 25.43
C VAL A 82 20.08 -7.25 26.86
N ASN A 83 20.00 -8.14 27.85
CA ASN A 83 20.33 -7.83 29.25
C ASN A 83 21.82 -7.48 29.44
N MET A 84 22.72 -8.18 28.73
CA MET A 84 24.15 -7.84 28.71
C MET A 84 24.38 -6.46 28.11
N MET A 85 23.69 -6.14 27.01
CA MET A 85 23.77 -4.82 26.39
C MET A 85 23.26 -3.72 27.33
N GLU A 86 22.12 -3.93 28.00
CA GLU A 86 21.58 -3.02 29.01
C GLU A 86 22.59 -2.76 30.13
N THR A 87 23.14 -3.84 30.70
CA THR A 87 24.11 -3.78 31.79
C THR A 87 25.35 -2.98 31.39
N GLU A 88 25.85 -3.18 30.17
CA GLU A 88 27.05 -2.52 29.70
C GLU A 88 26.83 -1.04 29.33
N VAL A 89 25.65 -0.70 28.79
CA VAL A 89 25.28 0.72 28.60
C VAL A 89 25.12 1.41 29.95
N ALA A 90 24.44 0.78 30.92
CA ALA A 90 24.25 1.32 32.27
C ALA A 90 25.58 1.54 33.01
N ALA A 91 26.57 0.66 32.78
CA ALA A 91 27.92 0.81 33.31
C ALA A 91 28.77 1.88 32.58
N GLY A 92 28.29 2.46 31.48
CA GLY A 92 29.04 3.36 30.62
C GLY A 92 30.15 2.68 29.80
N GLY A 93 30.15 1.35 29.73
CA GLY A 93 31.15 0.54 29.01
C GLY A 93 30.85 0.39 27.51
N PHE A 94 29.65 0.81 27.06
CA PHE A 94 29.29 0.73 25.66
C PHE A 94 30.00 1.82 24.84
N SER A 95 31.03 1.39 24.12
CA SER A 95 31.89 2.21 23.27
C SER A 95 32.15 1.48 21.94
N PHE A 96 31.98 2.19 20.83
CA PHE A 96 32.10 1.65 19.47
C PHE A 96 32.90 2.61 18.59
N GLU A 97 33.92 2.11 17.90
CA GLU A 97 34.74 2.92 17.01
C GLU A 97 34.14 3.01 15.59
N PHE A 98 33.93 4.23 15.11
CA PHE A 98 33.51 4.49 13.74
C PHE A 98 34.35 5.60 13.12
N ASP A 99 35.12 5.23 12.09
CA ASP A 99 35.94 6.17 11.32
C ASP A 99 36.87 6.99 12.22
N GLY A 100 37.59 6.29 13.10
CA GLY A 100 38.57 6.86 14.04
C GLY A 100 37.97 7.63 15.22
N GLU A 101 36.65 7.75 15.31
CA GLU A 101 35.97 8.35 16.46
C GLU A 101 35.40 7.25 17.36
N ASN A 102 35.56 7.42 18.67
CA ASN A 102 34.96 6.55 19.65
C ASN A 102 33.58 7.09 20.06
N LEU A 103 32.54 6.39 19.64
CA LEU A 103 31.15 6.72 19.93
C LEU A 103 30.71 5.96 21.19
N GLN A 104 30.37 6.72 22.24
CA GLN A 104 29.86 6.15 23.49
C GLN A 104 28.34 6.23 23.55
N ALA A 105 27.71 5.23 24.15
CA ALA A 105 26.29 5.30 24.48
C ALA A 105 26.07 6.09 25.77
N ALA A 106 24.99 6.86 25.84
CA ALA A 106 24.58 7.52 27.08
C ALA A 106 24.04 6.49 28.10
N HIS A 107 24.43 6.61 29.37
CA HIS A 107 24.25 5.56 30.39
C HIS A 107 22.78 5.15 30.64
N ASP A 108 21.85 6.08 30.47
CA ASP A 108 20.42 5.96 30.74
C ASP A 108 19.58 5.89 29.45
N SER A 109 20.24 5.71 28.31
CA SER A 109 19.58 5.77 27.01
C SER A 109 19.05 4.43 26.50
N PHE A 110 19.48 3.33 27.12
CA PHE A 110 19.06 2.00 26.71
C PHE A 110 17.58 1.78 27.01
N LYS A 111 16.84 1.32 26.01
CA LYS A 111 15.45 0.88 26.15
C LYS A 111 15.25 -0.39 25.34
N SER A 112 14.69 -1.41 25.96
CA SER A 112 14.21 -2.62 25.29
C SER A 112 12.69 -2.69 25.44
N ASN A 113 12.00 -3.05 24.35
CA ASN A 113 10.58 -3.35 24.40
C ASN A 113 10.33 -4.66 23.66
N PRO A 114 9.89 -5.74 24.34
CA PRO A 114 9.50 -6.96 23.68
C PRO A 114 8.28 -6.68 22.79
N TYR A 115 8.44 -6.90 21.49
CA TYR A 115 7.37 -6.80 20.52
C TYR A 115 6.90 -8.21 20.19
N GLU A 116 5.74 -8.61 20.70
CA GLU A 116 5.12 -9.85 20.22
C GLU A 116 4.66 -9.58 18.78
N VAL A 117 5.35 -10.19 17.81
CA VAL A 117 4.91 -10.13 16.42
C VAL A 117 3.58 -10.88 16.38
N SER A 118 2.48 -10.14 16.41
CA SER A 118 1.18 -10.73 16.12
C SER A 118 1.34 -11.45 14.78
N PRO A 119 0.92 -12.73 14.67
CA PRO A 119 1.08 -13.48 13.44
C PRO A 119 0.58 -12.62 12.29
N PRO A 120 1.29 -12.59 11.15
CA PRO A 120 0.90 -11.74 10.04
C PRO A 120 -0.58 -11.99 9.80
N THR A 121 -1.40 -10.96 10.01
CA THR A 121 -2.82 -11.06 9.69
C THR A 121 -2.81 -11.17 8.18
N THR A 122 -2.82 -12.41 7.69
CA THR A 122 -2.97 -12.72 6.29
C THR A 122 -4.24 -12.02 5.90
N LYS A 123 -4.11 -10.84 5.28
CA LYS A 123 -5.25 -10.18 4.67
C LYS A 123 -5.84 -11.29 3.80
N PRO A 124 -7.10 -11.69 4.01
CA PRO A 124 -7.70 -12.71 3.17
C PRO A 124 -7.43 -12.27 1.73
N PRO A 125 -6.99 -13.17 0.85
CA PRO A 125 -6.59 -12.82 -0.50
C PRO A 125 -7.65 -11.89 -1.05
N ARG A 126 -7.27 -10.63 -1.24
CA ARG A 126 -8.20 -9.64 -1.78
C ARG A 126 -8.49 -10.19 -3.16
N ASN A 127 -9.72 -10.63 -3.39
CA ASN A 127 -10.15 -11.13 -4.68
C ASN A 127 -10.19 -9.94 -5.66
N ASP A 128 -9.04 -9.38 -5.98
CA ASP A 128 -8.89 -8.28 -6.93
C ASP A 128 -9.45 -8.74 -8.29
N LEU A 129 -9.41 -10.05 -8.57
CA LEU A 129 -10.10 -10.67 -9.70
C LEU A 129 -11.62 -10.38 -9.68
N VAL A 130 -12.29 -10.50 -8.53
CA VAL A 130 -13.73 -10.19 -8.39
C VAL A 130 -13.97 -8.70 -8.60
N VAL A 131 -13.09 -7.84 -8.10
CA VAL A 131 -13.18 -6.38 -8.33
C VAL A 131 -13.03 -6.05 -9.82
N TYR A 132 -12.09 -6.67 -10.53
CA TYR A 132 -11.91 -6.49 -11.98
C TYR A 132 -13.11 -7.01 -12.79
N ILE A 133 -13.68 -8.17 -12.42
CA ILE A 133 -14.87 -8.71 -13.08
C ILE A 133 -16.06 -7.75 -12.93
N VAL A 134 -16.28 -7.19 -11.74
CA VAL A 134 -17.37 -6.23 -11.50
C VAL A 134 -17.19 -4.96 -12.34
N ILE A 135 -15.96 -4.42 -12.42
CA ILE A 135 -15.67 -3.23 -13.24
C ILE A 135 -15.95 -3.52 -14.73
N GLY A 136 -15.55 -4.69 -15.23
CA GLY A 136 -15.79 -5.08 -16.63
C GLY A 136 -17.27 -5.16 -16.99
N VAL A 137 -18.09 -5.75 -16.11
CA VAL A 137 -19.55 -5.87 -16.33
C VAL A 137 -20.22 -4.49 -16.35
N VAL A 138 -19.83 -3.59 -15.45
CA VAL A 138 -20.40 -2.23 -15.40
C VAL A 138 -20.09 -1.45 -16.69
N LEU A 139 -18.85 -1.52 -17.19
CA LEU A 139 -18.47 -0.87 -18.45
C LEU A 139 -19.25 -1.41 -19.66
N ALA A 140 -19.47 -2.73 -19.73
CA ALA A 140 -20.24 -3.35 -20.81
C ALA A 140 -21.70 -2.86 -20.83
N ILE A 141 -22.35 -2.77 -19.66
CA ILE A 141 -23.73 -2.28 -19.53
C ILE A 141 -23.84 -0.82 -20.00
N VAL A 142 -22.89 0.03 -19.61
CA VAL A 142 -22.87 1.45 -20.02
C VAL A 142 -22.78 1.59 -21.55
N VAL A 143 -21.93 0.79 -22.20
CA VAL A 143 -21.78 0.82 -23.67
C VAL A 143 -23.08 0.37 -24.36
N ILE A 144 -23.75 -0.66 -23.85
CA ILE A 144 -25.03 -1.14 -24.39
C ILE A 144 -26.11 -0.05 -24.28
N ILE A 145 -26.21 0.63 -23.12
CA ILE A 145 -27.17 1.72 -22.93
C ILE A 145 -26.93 2.84 -23.95
N ILE A 146 -25.67 3.25 -24.16
CA ILE A 146 -25.32 4.27 -25.15
C ILE A 146 -25.74 3.83 -26.56
N PHE A 147 -25.46 2.59 -26.95
CA PHE A 147 -25.86 2.05 -28.25
C PHE A 147 -27.37 2.05 -28.46
N VAL A 148 -28.13 1.60 -27.46
CA VAL A 148 -29.61 1.60 -27.51
C VAL A 148 -30.15 3.02 -27.59
N SER A 149 -29.60 3.95 -26.82
CA SER A 149 -29.97 5.38 -26.90
C SER A 149 -29.68 5.97 -28.28
N LEU A 150 -28.53 5.68 -28.89
CA LEU A 150 -28.22 6.14 -30.25
C LEU A 150 -29.19 5.57 -31.29
N ILE A 151 -29.47 4.26 -31.23
CA ILE A 151 -30.44 3.61 -32.13
C ILE A 151 -31.83 4.22 -31.94
N TYR A 152 -32.25 4.45 -30.70
CA TYR A 152 -33.54 5.07 -30.39
C TYR A 152 -33.64 6.50 -30.93
N CYS A 153 -32.60 7.32 -30.74
CA CYS A 153 -32.52 8.68 -31.26
C CYS A 153 -32.61 8.72 -32.80
N VAL A 154 -31.87 7.84 -33.49
CA VAL A 154 -31.90 7.75 -34.97
C VAL A 154 -33.23 7.18 -35.47
N SER A 155 -33.86 6.27 -34.72
CA SER A 155 -35.16 5.71 -35.09
C SER A 155 -36.30 6.70 -34.90
N LYS A 156 -36.20 7.59 -33.90
CA LYS A 156 -37.19 8.65 -33.64
C LYS A 156 -37.15 9.72 -34.74
N SER A 157 -35.97 10.16 -35.18
CA SER A 157 -35.84 11.19 -36.22
C SER A 157 -36.45 10.76 -37.56
N LYS A 158 -36.35 9.48 -37.92
CA LYS A 158 -36.99 8.95 -39.14
C LYS A 158 -38.53 8.97 -39.09
N LYS A 159 -39.12 8.84 -37.90
CA LYS A 159 -40.59 8.91 -37.72
C LYS A 159 -41.15 10.33 -37.80
N GLU A 160 -40.33 11.34 -37.50
CA GLU A 160 -40.72 12.75 -37.58
C GLU A 160 -40.58 13.32 -39.01
N ALA A 161 -39.60 12.86 -39.79
CA ALA A 161 -39.45 13.23 -41.21
C ALA A 161 -40.60 12.69 -42.09
N ALA A 162 -41.08 11.47 -41.82
CA ALA A 162 -42.19 10.87 -42.56
C ALA A 162 -43.56 11.54 -42.31
N LYS A 163 -43.73 12.27 -41.20
CA LYS A 163 -44.98 12.99 -40.91
C LYS A 163 -45.06 14.35 -41.64
N LYS A 164 -43.94 15.03 -41.91
CA LYS A 164 -43.92 16.31 -42.63
C LYS A 164 -44.25 16.16 -44.13
N GLN A 165 -43.83 15.07 -44.79
CA GLN A 165 -44.19 14.84 -46.20
C GLN A 165 -45.67 14.49 -46.42
N LYS A 166 -46.39 14.02 -45.39
CA LYS A 166 -47.82 13.68 -45.49
C LYS A 166 -48.75 14.89 -45.33
N SER A 167 -48.31 15.98 -44.68
CA SER A 167 -49.11 17.21 -44.57
C SER A 167 -49.04 18.10 -45.81
N GLU A 168 -47.93 18.07 -46.56
CA GLU A 168 -47.75 18.90 -47.76
C GLU A 168 -48.48 18.35 -49.01
N ASN A 169 -48.76 17.04 -49.06
CA ASN A 169 -49.54 16.42 -50.15
C ASN A 169 -51.06 16.46 -49.94
N LEU A 170 -51.54 16.90 -48.78
CA LEU A 170 -52.97 17.00 -48.46
C LEU A 170 -53.54 18.41 -48.67
N GLU A 171 -52.70 19.43 -48.92
CA GLU A 171 -53.16 20.80 -49.14
C GLU A 171 -53.35 21.14 -50.63
N PHE A 172 -52.92 20.30 -51.57
CA PHE A 172 -53.01 20.56 -53.02
C PHE A 172 -54.26 19.97 -53.70
N ARG A 173 -55.26 19.46 -52.95
CA ARG A 173 -56.39 18.69 -53.52
C ARG A 173 -57.78 19.27 -53.34
N ASP A 174 -57.92 20.49 -52.81
CA ASP A 174 -59.21 21.16 -52.56
C ASP A 174 -59.37 22.50 -53.31
N TYR A 175 -59.14 22.50 -54.63
CA TYR A 175 -59.63 23.57 -55.52
C TYR A 175 -60.20 22.95 -56.81
N ASP A 176 -61.40 22.37 -56.71
CA ASP A 176 -62.25 22.11 -57.87
C ASP A 176 -63.50 22.98 -57.74
N GLY A 177 -63.42 24.17 -58.34
CA GLY A 177 -64.46 25.19 -58.33
C GLY A 177 -65.56 24.86 -59.34
N GLY A 178 -66.60 24.17 -58.87
CA GLY A 178 -67.85 23.99 -59.60
C GLY A 178 -68.64 25.31 -59.69
N TYR A 179 -68.67 25.92 -60.87
CA TYR A 179 -69.59 27.00 -61.19
C TYR A 179 -70.95 26.45 -61.61
N ASP A 180 -71.92 26.53 -60.71
CA ASP A 180 -73.31 26.19 -60.96
C ASP A 180 -74.03 27.28 -61.76
N ASN A 181 -74.58 26.82 -62.89
CA ASN A 181 -75.42 27.51 -63.84
C ASN A 181 -76.82 27.76 -63.26
N LYS A 182 -77.24 29.02 -63.16
CA LYS A 182 -78.65 29.38 -62.92
C LYS A 182 -79.23 30.13 -64.11
N ASN A 183 -80.03 29.35 -64.85
CA ASN A 183 -81.16 29.76 -65.68
C ASN A 183 -81.91 30.97 -65.11
N TYR A 184 -82.03 32.02 -65.90
CA TYR A 184 -83.10 33.01 -65.76
C TYR A 184 -84.09 32.85 -66.92
N LYS A 185 -85.32 32.50 -66.56
CA LYS A 185 -86.51 32.64 -67.40
C LYS A 185 -87.01 34.09 -67.33
N ALA A 186 -87.30 34.68 -68.48
CA ALA A 186 -88.54 35.41 -68.76
C ALA A 186 -88.69 35.52 -70.28
#